data_AF-A0A8B8HN99-F1
#
_entry.id   AF-A0A8B8HN99-F1
#
_cell.length_a   1.000
_cell.length_b   1.000
_cell.length_c   1.000
_cell.angle_alpha   90.00
_cell.angle_beta   90.00
_cell.angle_gamma   90.00
#
_symmetry.space_group_name_H-M   'P 1'
#
loop_
_entity.id
_entity.type
_entity.pdbx_description
1 polymer ?
#
loop_
_entity_poly.entity_id
_entity_poly.type
_entity_poly.pdbx_seq_one_letter_code
_entity_poly.pdbx_strand_id
1 'polypeptide(L)'
;MGILERSAQRRFPACGIRSKKQKQLHDKLVRDRKIVKEVFLRTLHELVEGGDWYTLKQAVNMLEATADSGASLKAQYQKTKTSIEDITMELQRNMQQWSLDLRNCDIKIAFLRDNIKDSVLNTRLQFNYVDKWSSARAESVELQTQTKITPAPRLEFEDCVHDELLRAYTLQIKEREELLEYWKSRYANDTVDIESRLTEQCEKLRVTVKRRGELESLYKLHEGEMRAWLTFKKERAARLAREDRLRRAATRVQAWWRGVMVRRAIGTFRYLRNVKKNMPKSKKK
;
A
#
# COMPACT_ATOMS: atom_id res chain seq x y z
N MET A 1 -55.85 18.43 27.03
CA MET A 1 -54.54 17.72 27.06
C MET A 1 -54.47 16.38 26.31
N GLY A 2 -55.57 15.81 25.77
CA GLY A 2 -55.55 14.44 25.18
C GLY A 2 -55.22 14.32 23.68
N ILE A 3 -55.02 15.43 22.96
CA ILE A 3 -54.89 15.41 21.48
C ILE A 3 -53.42 15.38 21.03
N LEU A 4 -52.48 15.89 21.83
CA LEU A 4 -51.05 15.92 21.51
C LEU A 4 -50.30 14.61 21.80
N GLU A 5 -50.86 13.70 22.61
CA GLU A 5 -50.24 12.40 22.87
C GLU A 5 -50.58 11.34 21.80
N ARG A 6 -51.76 11.42 21.18
CA ARG A 6 -52.22 10.42 20.20
C ARG A 6 -51.57 10.57 18.82
N SER A 7 -51.07 11.75 18.46
CA SER A 7 -50.36 11.99 17.21
C SER A 7 -48.89 11.51 17.23
N ALA A 8 -48.37 11.12 18.39
CA ALA A 8 -46.94 10.83 18.59
C ALA A 8 -46.49 9.40 18.22
N GLN A 9 -47.36 8.52 17.74
CA GLN A 9 -47.00 7.15 17.38
C GLN A 9 -47.43 6.78 15.96
N ARG A 10 -47.01 7.56 14.94
CA ARG A 10 -46.78 6.93 13.63
C ARG A 10 -45.59 5.98 13.77
N ARG A 11 -45.88 4.72 14.11
CA ARG A 11 -44.90 3.63 14.05
C ARG A 11 -44.55 3.48 12.57
N PHE A 12 -43.38 3.98 12.17
CA PHE A 12 -42.81 3.57 10.90
C PHE A 12 -42.65 2.04 10.96
N PRO A 13 -43.10 1.30 9.92
CA PRO A 13 -42.87 -0.13 9.87
C PRO A 13 -41.37 -0.37 10.02
N ALA A 14 -40.99 -1.35 10.83
CA ALA A 14 -39.60 -1.74 11.07
C ALA A 14 -39.01 -2.35 9.79
N CYS A 15 -38.81 -1.54 8.76
CA CYS A 15 -38.01 -1.87 7.61
C CYS A 15 -36.56 -1.87 8.11
N GLY A 16 -35.94 -3.05 8.11
CA GLY A 16 -34.63 -3.27 8.69
C GLY A 16 -33.64 -2.21 8.23
N ILE A 17 -33.04 -1.49 9.17
CA ILE A 17 -32.03 -0.47 8.88
C ILE A 17 -30.77 -1.21 8.41
N ARG A 18 -30.57 -1.29 7.09
CA ARG A 18 -29.52 -2.12 6.47
C ARG A 18 -28.14 -1.44 6.45
N SER A 19 -28.06 -0.11 6.66
CA SER A 19 -26.80 0.66 6.55
C SER A 19 -26.51 1.54 7.79
N LYS A 20 -25.22 1.68 8.17
CA LYS A 20 -24.73 2.50 9.29
C LYS A 20 -25.21 3.96 9.19
N LYS A 21 -25.29 4.50 7.97
CA LYS A 21 -25.81 5.86 7.69
C LYS A 21 -27.30 6.00 8.04
N GLN A 22 -28.11 4.99 7.73
CA GLN A 22 -29.55 5.01 8.00
C GLN A 22 -29.85 4.92 9.51
N LYS A 23 -29.02 4.22 10.28
CA LYS A 23 -29.13 4.19 11.76
C LYS A 23 -28.84 5.56 12.35
N GLN A 24 -27.76 6.20 11.90
CA GLN A 24 -27.39 7.55 12.35
C GLN A 24 -28.45 8.60 12.02
N LEU A 25 -29.08 8.52 10.84
CA LEU A 25 -30.19 9.39 10.45
C LEU A 25 -31.43 9.17 11.33
N HIS A 26 -31.79 7.92 11.61
CA HIS A 26 -32.90 7.60 12.49
C HIS A 26 -32.65 8.09 13.92
N ASP A 27 -31.46 7.86 14.47
CA ASP A 27 -31.09 8.31 15.81
C ASP A 27 -31.07 9.84 15.92
N LYS A 28 -30.65 10.53 14.85
CA LYS A 28 -30.75 11.99 14.76
C LYS A 28 -32.21 12.45 14.81
N LEU A 29 -33.07 11.88 13.97
CA LEU A 29 -34.50 12.22 13.94
C LEU A 29 -35.21 11.98 15.28
N VAL A 30 -34.86 10.90 15.99
CA VAL A 30 -35.41 10.62 17.32
C VAL A 30 -34.97 11.68 18.34
N ARG A 31 -33.70 12.12 18.30
CA ARG A 31 -33.19 13.19 19.17
C ARG A 31 -33.85 14.53 18.83
N ASP A 32 -33.89 14.91 17.56
CA ASP A 32 -34.46 16.17 17.10
C ASP A 32 -35.93 16.28 17.50
N ARG A 33 -36.70 15.19 17.32
CA ARG A 33 -38.10 15.13 17.75
C ARG A 33 -38.25 15.30 19.27
N LYS A 34 -37.36 14.73 20.08
CA LYS A 34 -37.41 14.87 21.54
C LYS A 34 -37.12 16.32 21.94
N ILE A 35 -36.09 16.94 21.34
CA ILE A 35 -35.69 18.33 21.59
C ILE A 35 -36.82 19.28 21.20
N VAL A 36 -37.40 19.12 20.01
CA VAL A 36 -38.53 19.94 19.53
C VAL A 36 -39.72 19.82 20.49
N LYS A 37 -40.05 18.61 20.94
CA LYS A 37 -41.12 18.40 21.93
C LYS A 37 -40.82 19.13 23.25
N GLU A 38 -39.57 19.07 23.73
CA GLU A 38 -39.15 19.71 24.97
C GLU A 38 -39.18 21.23 24.89
N VAL A 39 -38.72 21.81 23.77
CA VAL A 39 -38.80 23.24 23.49
C VAL A 39 -40.26 23.70 23.46
N PHE A 40 -41.13 23.01 22.71
CA PHE A 40 -42.56 23.37 22.63
C PHE A 40 -43.28 23.29 23.98
N LEU A 41 -42.96 22.28 24.81
CA LEU A 41 -43.57 22.16 26.13
C LEU A 41 -43.13 23.30 27.06
N ARG A 42 -41.85 23.67 27.04
CA ARG A 42 -41.33 24.80 27.82
C ARG A 42 -41.90 26.13 27.36
N THR A 43 -42.02 26.35 26.05
CA THR A 43 -42.58 27.59 25.51
C THR A 43 -44.06 27.71 25.82
N LEU A 44 -44.83 26.61 25.81
CA LEU A 44 -46.23 26.63 26.22
C LEU A 44 -46.39 26.95 27.71
N HIS A 45 -45.45 26.52 28.55
CA HIS A 45 -45.45 26.84 29.97
C HIS A 45 -45.14 28.33 30.20
N GLU A 46 -44.11 28.85 29.54
CA GLU A 46 -43.72 30.28 29.58
C GLU A 46 -44.84 31.21 29.10
N LEU A 47 -45.58 30.81 28.06
CA LEU A 47 -46.69 31.60 27.50
C LEU A 47 -47.90 31.67 28.45
N VAL A 48 -48.13 30.62 29.24
CA VAL A 48 -49.21 30.56 30.23
C VAL A 48 -48.84 31.35 31.49
N GLU A 49 -47.56 31.36 31.88
CA GLU A 49 -47.11 31.98 33.13
C GLU A 49 -46.71 33.46 32.99
N GLY A 50 -46.13 33.86 31.86
CA GLY A 50 -45.54 35.20 31.69
C GLY A 50 -45.80 35.87 30.34
N GLY A 51 -46.46 35.21 29.40
CA GLY A 51 -46.74 35.76 28.06
C GLY A 51 -45.52 35.85 27.13
N ASP A 52 -44.33 35.46 27.59
CA ASP A 52 -43.08 35.49 26.85
C ASP A 52 -42.71 34.11 26.26
N TRP A 53 -41.85 34.10 25.23
CA TRP A 53 -41.40 32.87 24.54
C TRP A 53 -39.87 32.78 24.40
N TYR A 54 -39.15 33.15 25.46
CA TYR A 54 -37.70 33.22 25.49
C TYR A 54 -37.02 31.89 25.09
N THR A 55 -37.52 30.75 25.55
CA THR A 55 -36.93 29.44 25.22
C THR A 55 -37.01 29.11 23.73
N LEU A 56 -38.06 29.55 23.03
CA LEU A 56 -38.16 29.39 21.59
C LEU A 56 -37.13 30.26 20.88
N LYS A 57 -37.04 31.53 21.29
CA LYS A 57 -36.11 32.50 20.71
C LYS A 57 -34.65 32.04 20.88
N GLN A 58 -34.31 31.52 22.06
CA GLN A 58 -32.98 30.96 22.32
C GLN A 58 -32.71 29.70 21.49
N ALA A 59 -33.69 28.80 21.35
CA ALA A 59 -33.55 27.59 20.54
C ALA A 59 -33.35 27.93 19.05
N VAL A 60 -34.08 28.92 18.52
CA VAL A 60 -33.91 29.40 17.14
C VAL A 60 -32.53 30.04 16.95
N ASN A 61 -32.11 30.95 17.84
CA ASN A 61 -30.79 31.57 17.77
C ASN A 61 -29.65 30.54 17.85
N MET A 62 -29.80 29.50 18.67
CA MET A 62 -28.83 28.40 18.75
C MET A 62 -28.80 27.58 17.46
N LEU A 63 -29.96 27.34 16.81
CA LEU A 63 -30.01 26.65 15.52
C LEU A 63 -29.33 27.47 14.41
N GLU A 64 -29.58 28.78 14.36
CA GLU A 64 -28.91 29.70 13.44
C GLU A 64 -27.39 29.72 13.67
N ALA A 65 -26.94 29.86 14.92
CA ALA A 65 -25.52 29.82 15.27
C ALA A 65 -24.85 28.47 14.91
N THR A 66 -25.55 27.35 15.06
CA THR A 66 -25.02 26.04 14.64
C THR A 66 -24.98 25.89 13.12
N ALA A 67 -25.91 26.49 12.39
CA ALA A 67 -25.91 26.51 10.94
C ALA A 67 -24.73 27.35 10.41
N ASP A 68 -24.50 28.53 10.99
CA ASP A 68 -23.39 29.43 10.67
C ASP A 68 -22.03 28.80 11.01
N SER A 69 -21.91 28.17 12.20
CA SER A 69 -20.71 27.42 12.58
C SER A 69 -20.44 26.26 11.61
N GLY A 70 -21.50 25.54 11.18
CA GLY A 70 -21.39 24.48 10.18
C GLY A 70 -20.95 24.97 8.80
N ALA A 71 -21.43 26.15 8.37
CA ALA A 71 -21.00 26.79 7.12
C ALA A 71 -19.54 27.25 7.20
N SER A 72 -19.15 27.87 8.32
CA SER A 72 -17.77 28.29 8.59
C SER A 72 -16.80 27.10 8.61
N LEU A 73 -17.16 26.01 9.29
CA LEU A 73 -16.34 24.79 9.35
C LEU A 73 -16.17 24.16 7.96
N LYS A 74 -17.21 24.14 7.13
CA LYS A 74 -17.11 23.68 5.74
C LYS A 74 -16.18 24.57 4.91
N ALA A 75 -16.28 25.89 5.06
CA ALA A 75 -15.40 26.82 4.36
C ALA A 75 -13.93 26.64 4.78
N GLN A 76 -13.66 26.49 6.07
CA GLN A 76 -12.33 26.18 6.58
C GLN A 76 -11.81 24.84 6.05
N TYR A 77 -12.65 23.81 6.07
CA TYR A 77 -12.29 22.51 5.52
C TYR A 77 -11.90 22.60 4.03
N GLN A 78 -12.67 23.31 3.22
CA GLN A 78 -12.33 23.51 1.81
C GLN A 78 -11.02 24.27 1.63
N LYS A 79 -10.78 25.34 2.40
CA LYS A 79 -9.50 26.07 2.37
C LYS A 79 -8.32 25.19 2.76
N THR A 80 -8.45 24.38 3.81
CA THR A 80 -7.39 23.44 4.21
C THR A 80 -7.17 22.37 3.15
N LYS A 81 -8.24 21.91 2.50
CA LYS A 81 -8.16 20.90 1.45
C LYS A 81 -7.42 21.45 0.22
N THR A 82 -7.77 22.64 -0.25
CA THR A 82 -7.08 23.27 -1.39
C THR A 82 -5.63 23.56 -1.04
N SER A 83 -5.34 24.04 0.18
CA SER A 83 -3.96 24.28 0.63
C SER A 83 -3.12 22.99 0.68
N ILE A 84 -3.71 21.86 1.10
CA ILE A 84 -3.02 20.57 1.04
C ILE A 84 -2.77 20.15 -0.41
N GLU A 85 -3.76 20.30 -1.29
CA GLU A 85 -3.61 20.00 -2.73
C GLU A 85 -2.48 20.85 -3.35
N ASP A 86 -2.42 22.14 -3.06
CA ASP A 86 -1.37 23.05 -3.53
C ASP A 86 0.02 22.63 -3.03
N ILE A 87 0.17 22.37 -1.73
CA ILE A 87 1.44 21.91 -1.15
C ILE A 87 1.87 20.58 -1.77
N THR A 88 0.93 19.65 -2.00
CA THR A 88 1.27 18.36 -2.63
C THR A 88 1.72 18.53 -4.08
N MET A 89 1.11 19.45 -4.83
CA MET A 89 1.55 19.77 -6.19
C MET A 89 2.93 20.44 -6.20
N GLU A 90 3.20 21.37 -5.28
CA GLU A 90 4.51 22.00 -5.14
C GLU A 90 5.60 20.99 -4.78
N LEU A 91 5.33 20.08 -3.84
CA LEU A 91 6.25 19.01 -3.50
C LEU A 91 6.55 18.11 -4.70
N GLN A 92 5.54 17.73 -5.48
CA GLN A 92 5.74 16.93 -6.69
C GLN A 92 6.58 17.67 -7.74
N ARG A 93 6.32 18.95 -7.98
CA ARG A 93 7.12 19.77 -8.90
C ARG A 93 8.57 19.88 -8.43
N ASN A 94 8.79 20.13 -7.14
CA ASN A 94 10.13 20.23 -6.57
C ASN A 94 10.89 18.90 -6.68
N MET A 95 10.22 17.76 -6.42
CA MET A 95 10.82 16.45 -6.60
C MET A 95 11.24 16.18 -8.05
N GLN A 96 10.40 16.56 -9.02
CA GLN A 96 10.72 16.44 -10.44
C GLN A 96 11.91 17.33 -10.83
N GLN A 97 11.91 18.58 -10.34
CA GLN A 97 12.99 19.52 -10.57
C GLN A 97 14.32 19.02 -10.00
N TRP A 98 14.35 18.59 -8.74
CA TRP A 98 15.56 18.04 -8.12
C TRP A 98 16.05 16.77 -8.82
N SER A 99 15.13 15.92 -9.31
CA SER A 99 15.52 14.76 -10.11
C SER A 99 16.17 15.15 -11.44
N LEU A 100 15.71 16.24 -12.08
CA LEU A 100 16.30 16.75 -13.31
C LEU A 100 17.67 17.37 -13.04
N ASP A 101 17.76 18.19 -11.99
CA ASP A 101 19.00 18.85 -11.59
C ASP A 101 20.07 17.83 -11.20
N LEU A 102 19.69 16.76 -10.50
CA LEU A 102 20.59 15.65 -10.18
C LEU A 102 21.16 15.00 -11.45
N ARG A 103 20.30 14.69 -12.43
CA ARG A 103 20.76 14.13 -13.72
C ARG A 103 21.68 15.09 -14.47
N ASN A 104 21.37 16.37 -14.47
CA ASN A 104 22.22 17.39 -15.10
C ASN A 104 23.59 17.49 -14.41
N CYS A 105 23.62 17.41 -13.08
CA CYS A 105 24.85 17.34 -12.31
C CYS A 105 25.65 16.08 -12.64
N ASP A 106 25.01 14.91 -12.74
CA ASP A 106 25.67 13.65 -13.11
C ASP A 106 26.30 13.72 -14.51
N ILE A 107 25.58 14.28 -15.49
CA ILE A 107 26.09 14.51 -16.85
C ILE A 107 27.30 15.45 -16.80
N LYS A 108 27.22 16.55 -16.04
CA LYS A 108 28.33 17.49 -15.89
C LYS A 108 29.54 16.86 -15.22
N ILE A 109 29.34 16.01 -14.21
CA ILE A 109 30.41 15.26 -13.54
C ILE A 109 31.08 14.30 -14.53
N ALA A 110 30.30 13.56 -15.33
CA ALA A 110 30.84 12.67 -16.35
C ALA A 110 31.69 13.44 -17.36
N PHE A 111 31.16 14.53 -17.91
CA PHE A 111 31.86 15.39 -18.86
C PHE A 111 33.18 15.95 -18.28
N LEU A 112 33.14 16.49 -17.06
CA LEU A 112 34.35 17.02 -16.41
C LEU A 112 35.37 15.91 -16.12
N ARG A 113 34.92 14.71 -15.74
CA ARG A 113 35.80 13.57 -15.50
C ARG A 113 36.51 13.14 -16.78
N ASP A 114 35.80 13.11 -17.91
CA ASP A 114 36.39 12.73 -19.19
C ASP A 114 37.37 13.81 -19.69
N ASN A 115 37.03 15.09 -19.56
CA ASN A 115 37.97 16.18 -19.87
C ASN A 115 39.26 16.12 -19.05
N ILE A 116 39.16 15.79 -17.75
CA ILE A 116 40.35 15.64 -16.89
C ILE A 116 41.20 14.45 -17.37
N LYS A 117 40.58 13.31 -17.68
CA LYS A 117 41.32 12.14 -18.20
C LYS A 117 42.00 12.47 -19.52
N ASP A 118 41.31 13.11 -20.45
CA ASP A 118 41.85 13.49 -21.75
C ASP A 118 43.00 14.47 -21.60
N SER A 119 42.87 15.46 -20.71
CA SER A 119 43.97 16.39 -20.42
C SER A 119 45.18 15.66 -19.83
N VAL A 120 44.99 14.74 -18.88
CA VAL A 120 46.08 13.97 -18.28
C VAL A 120 46.77 13.08 -19.33
N LEU A 121 45.99 12.42 -20.18
CA LEU A 121 46.52 11.60 -21.27
C LEU A 121 47.31 12.45 -22.27
N ASN A 122 46.79 13.61 -22.67
CA ASN A 122 47.46 14.52 -23.57
C ASN A 122 48.78 15.04 -22.99
N THR A 123 48.79 15.48 -21.73
CA THR A 123 50.03 15.91 -21.05
C THR A 123 51.04 14.77 -20.96
N ARG A 124 50.60 13.54 -20.66
CA ARG A 124 51.49 12.37 -20.62
C ARG A 124 52.08 12.05 -22.00
N LEU A 125 51.28 12.13 -23.05
CA LEU A 125 51.74 11.94 -24.43
C LEU A 125 52.76 13.00 -24.83
N GLN A 126 52.49 14.27 -24.52
CA GLN A 126 53.42 15.37 -24.77
C GLN A 126 54.74 15.16 -24.02
N PHE A 127 54.69 14.78 -22.75
CA PHE A 127 55.88 14.50 -21.95
C PHE A 127 56.71 13.37 -22.57
N ASN A 128 56.07 12.23 -22.87
CA ASN A 128 56.75 11.09 -23.50
C ASN A 128 57.34 11.44 -24.86
N TYR A 129 56.68 12.30 -25.64
CA TYR A 129 57.19 12.75 -26.92
C TYR A 129 58.46 13.60 -26.75
N VAL A 130 58.43 14.58 -25.84
CA VAL A 130 59.58 15.44 -25.55
C VAL A 130 60.76 14.62 -25.02
N ASP A 131 60.49 13.67 -24.13
CA ASP A 131 61.50 12.79 -23.53
C ASP A 131 62.18 11.88 -24.57
N LYS A 132 61.40 11.27 -25.46
CA LYS A 132 61.95 10.48 -26.58
C LYS A 132 62.71 11.35 -27.58
N TRP A 133 62.20 12.54 -27.87
CA TRP A 133 62.86 13.46 -28.79
C TRP A 133 64.18 13.99 -28.23
N SER A 134 64.24 14.33 -26.94
CA SER A 134 65.48 14.77 -26.29
C SER A 134 66.51 13.65 -26.21
N SER A 135 66.07 12.42 -25.87
CA SER A 135 66.93 11.23 -25.85
C SER A 135 67.53 10.94 -27.22
N ALA A 136 66.70 10.89 -28.27
CA ALA A 136 67.18 10.67 -29.64
C ALA A 136 68.14 11.76 -30.12
N ARG A 137 67.94 13.00 -29.69
CA ARG A 137 68.85 14.11 -30.01
C ARG A 137 70.18 14.00 -29.27
N ALA A 138 70.16 13.60 -28.00
CA ALA A 138 71.36 13.34 -27.22
C ALA A 138 72.17 12.19 -27.83
N GLU A 139 71.51 11.08 -28.16
CA GLU A 139 72.12 9.94 -28.86
C GLU A 139 72.73 10.35 -30.21
N SER A 140 72.03 11.16 -31.01
CA SER A 140 72.54 11.63 -32.30
C SER A 140 73.81 12.49 -32.15
N VAL A 141 73.87 13.37 -31.15
CA VAL A 141 75.06 14.19 -30.87
C VAL A 141 76.20 13.34 -30.33
N GLU A 142 75.91 12.37 -29.47
CA GLU A 142 76.88 11.43 -28.93
C GLU A 142 77.49 10.57 -30.06
N LEU A 143 76.67 10.05 -30.97
CA LEU A 143 77.13 9.32 -32.14
C LEU A 143 77.99 10.19 -33.06
N GLN A 144 77.64 11.46 -33.28
CA GLN A 144 78.44 12.40 -34.09
C GLN A 144 79.80 12.74 -33.45
N THR A 145 79.89 12.69 -32.12
CA THR A 145 81.12 13.02 -31.39
C THR A 145 82.02 11.81 -31.13
N GLN A 146 81.45 10.60 -31.00
CA GLN A 146 82.19 9.37 -30.72
C GLN A 146 82.64 8.62 -31.99
N THR A 147 82.05 8.87 -33.15
CA THR A 147 82.43 8.15 -34.38
C THR A 147 83.73 8.70 -34.98
N LYS A 148 84.86 8.08 -34.61
CA LYS A 148 85.95 7.89 -35.58
C LYS A 148 85.42 6.90 -36.62
N ILE A 149 85.45 7.27 -37.90
CA ILE A 149 85.01 6.42 -39.02
C ILE A 149 85.84 5.13 -38.97
N THR A 150 85.31 4.10 -38.33
CA THR A 150 85.83 2.75 -38.40
C THR A 150 85.51 2.21 -39.80
N PRO A 151 86.45 1.50 -40.45
CA PRO A 151 86.18 0.86 -41.73
C PRO A 151 84.97 -0.07 -41.59
N ALA A 152 84.14 -0.11 -42.63
CA ALA A 152 82.92 -0.90 -42.66
C ALA A 152 83.21 -2.36 -42.20
N PRO A 153 82.34 -2.94 -41.34
CA PRO A 153 82.45 -4.34 -40.97
C PRO A 153 82.53 -5.21 -42.22
N ARG A 154 83.26 -6.33 -42.15
CA ARG A 154 83.25 -7.31 -43.23
C ARG A 154 81.82 -7.86 -43.35
N LEU A 155 81.27 -7.92 -44.57
CA LEU A 155 79.89 -8.39 -44.84
C LEU A 155 79.54 -9.70 -44.11
N GLU A 156 80.50 -10.62 -43.99
CA GLU A 156 80.32 -11.91 -43.33
C GLU A 156 79.84 -11.81 -41.87
N PHE A 157 80.23 -10.76 -41.14
CA PHE A 157 79.78 -10.53 -39.77
C PHE A 157 78.36 -9.92 -39.72
N GLU A 158 78.00 -9.11 -40.71
CA GLU A 158 76.64 -8.55 -40.83
C GLU A 158 75.63 -9.64 -41.15
N ASP A 159 75.99 -10.56 -42.05
CA ASP A 159 75.16 -11.72 -42.40
C ASP A 159 74.94 -12.63 -41.18
N CYS A 160 75.99 -12.92 -40.40
CA CYS A 160 75.88 -13.73 -39.19
C CYS A 160 74.98 -13.09 -38.11
N VAL A 161 75.13 -11.78 -37.87
CA VAL A 161 74.28 -11.04 -36.91
C VAL A 161 72.83 -10.97 -37.40
N HIS A 162 72.63 -10.78 -38.70
CA HIS A 162 71.30 -10.79 -39.32
C HIS A 162 70.60 -12.14 -39.12
N ASP A 163 71.30 -13.25 -39.36
CA ASP A 163 70.77 -14.60 -39.17
C ASP A 163 70.47 -14.91 -37.69
N GLU A 164 71.28 -14.40 -36.75
CA GLU A 164 70.99 -14.52 -35.32
C GLU A 164 69.76 -13.70 -34.91
N LEU A 165 69.62 -12.47 -35.41
CA LEU A 165 68.45 -11.63 -35.16
C LEU A 165 67.18 -12.28 -35.73
N LEU A 166 67.23 -12.81 -36.95
CA LEU A 166 66.11 -13.55 -37.54
C LEU A 166 65.73 -14.77 -36.70
N ARG A 167 66.72 -15.53 -36.20
CA ARG A 167 66.48 -16.66 -35.30
C ARG A 167 65.84 -16.21 -33.98
N ALA A 168 66.32 -15.12 -33.38
CA ALA A 168 65.74 -14.58 -32.15
C ALA A 168 64.30 -14.11 -32.35
N TYR A 169 64.02 -13.37 -33.43
CA TYR A 169 62.66 -12.92 -33.74
C TYR A 169 61.72 -14.07 -34.07
N THR A 170 62.18 -15.06 -34.82
CA THR A 170 61.34 -16.24 -35.11
C THR A 170 61.03 -17.05 -33.85
N LEU A 171 61.96 -17.15 -32.90
CA LEU A 171 61.70 -17.76 -31.60
C LEU A 171 60.66 -16.95 -30.81
N GLN A 172 60.83 -15.63 -30.71
CA GLN A 172 59.89 -14.76 -30.01
C GLN A 172 58.49 -14.82 -30.64
N ILE A 173 58.38 -14.83 -31.98
CA ILE A 173 57.10 -14.95 -32.66
C ILE A 173 56.41 -16.26 -32.27
N LYS A 174 57.13 -17.39 -32.29
CA LYS A 174 56.59 -18.68 -31.87
C LYS A 174 56.12 -18.69 -30.42
N GLU A 175 56.91 -18.17 -29.48
CA GLU A 175 56.51 -18.05 -28.07
C GLU A 175 55.22 -17.22 -27.91
N ARG A 176 55.08 -16.14 -28.69
CA ARG A 176 53.87 -15.29 -28.67
C ARG A 176 52.67 -15.99 -29.28
N GLU A 177 52.86 -16.76 -30.34
CA GLU A 177 51.81 -17.57 -30.98
C GLU A 177 51.31 -18.67 -30.04
N GLU A 178 52.22 -19.37 -29.34
CA GLU A 178 51.88 -20.38 -28.33
C GLU A 178 51.09 -19.76 -27.16
N LEU A 179 51.53 -18.60 -26.65
CA LEU A 179 50.80 -17.86 -25.62
C LEU A 179 49.41 -17.44 -26.11
N LEU A 180 49.30 -16.96 -27.35
CA LEU A 180 48.01 -16.60 -27.95
C LEU A 180 47.08 -17.80 -28.01
N GLU A 181 47.58 -18.97 -28.43
CA GLU A 181 46.77 -20.18 -28.54
C GLU A 181 46.34 -20.69 -27.16
N TYR A 182 47.25 -20.64 -26.18
CA TYR A 182 46.92 -20.92 -24.78
C TYR A 182 45.77 -20.02 -24.28
N TRP A 183 45.88 -18.71 -24.48
CA TRP A 183 44.86 -17.77 -24.04
C TRP A 183 43.54 -17.96 -24.79
N LYS A 184 43.56 -18.19 -26.10
CA LYS A 184 42.35 -18.51 -26.89
C LYS A 184 41.64 -19.74 -26.34
N SER A 185 42.37 -20.83 -26.12
CA SER A 185 41.82 -22.07 -25.57
C SER A 185 41.25 -21.85 -24.17
N ARG A 186 41.98 -21.13 -23.32
CA ARG A 186 41.52 -20.79 -21.97
C ARG A 186 40.24 -19.96 -21.99
N TYR A 187 40.19 -18.89 -22.79
CA TYR A 187 38.99 -18.05 -22.91
C TYR A 187 37.79 -18.84 -23.46
N ALA A 188 38.00 -19.72 -24.44
CA ALA A 188 36.93 -20.57 -24.95
C ALA A 188 36.36 -21.48 -23.85
N ASN A 189 37.23 -22.15 -23.09
CA ASN A 189 36.82 -23.03 -21.99
C ASN A 189 36.13 -22.25 -20.85
N ASP A 190 36.69 -21.12 -20.45
CA ASP A 190 36.11 -20.27 -19.40
C ASP A 190 34.73 -19.74 -19.83
N THR A 191 34.56 -19.36 -21.09
CA THR A 191 33.28 -18.90 -21.63
C THR A 191 32.23 -20.02 -21.59
N VAL A 192 32.60 -21.23 -22.01
CA VAL A 192 31.70 -22.40 -21.96
C VAL A 192 31.31 -22.76 -20.52
N ASP A 193 32.24 -22.71 -19.55
CA ASP A 193 31.94 -22.95 -18.14
C ASP A 193 30.99 -21.88 -17.57
N ILE A 194 31.26 -20.60 -17.86
CA ILE A 194 30.42 -19.48 -17.43
C ILE A 194 29.01 -19.62 -18.01
N GLU A 195 28.88 -19.92 -19.30
CA GLU A 195 27.60 -20.13 -19.97
C GLU A 195 26.86 -21.33 -19.36
N SER A 196 27.54 -22.45 -19.12
CA SER A 196 26.96 -23.62 -18.47
C SER A 196 26.41 -23.29 -17.09
N ARG A 197 27.20 -22.59 -16.25
CA ARG A 197 26.76 -22.16 -14.91
C ARG A 197 25.59 -21.18 -14.99
N LEU A 198 25.60 -20.26 -15.95
CA LEU A 198 24.50 -19.32 -16.15
C LEU A 198 23.21 -20.04 -16.53
N THR A 199 23.27 -20.99 -17.46
CA THR A 199 22.09 -21.78 -17.86
C THR A 199 21.53 -22.60 -16.69
N GLU A 200 22.39 -23.21 -15.87
CA GLU A 200 21.96 -23.95 -14.67
C GLU A 200 21.25 -23.03 -13.65
N GLN A 201 21.79 -21.83 -13.42
CA GLN A 201 21.18 -20.84 -12.52
C GLN A 201 19.83 -20.33 -13.05
N CYS A 202 19.74 -20.06 -14.35
CA CYS A 202 18.49 -19.68 -15.01
C CYS A 202 17.42 -20.77 -14.85
N GLU A 203 17.79 -22.04 -14.99
CA GLU A 203 16.85 -23.15 -14.80
C GLU A 203 16.40 -23.28 -13.34
N LYS A 204 17.32 -23.17 -12.38
CA LYS A 204 16.99 -23.12 -10.94
C LYS A 204 16.02 -21.97 -10.63
N LEU A 205 16.24 -20.80 -11.21
CA LEU A 205 15.34 -19.65 -11.07
C LEU A 205 13.96 -19.95 -11.68
N ARG A 206 13.91 -20.53 -12.88
CA ARG A 206 12.65 -20.91 -13.54
C ARG A 206 11.83 -21.87 -12.69
N VAL A 207 12.45 -22.91 -12.13
CA VAL A 207 11.81 -23.90 -11.26
C VAL A 207 11.29 -23.26 -9.97
N THR A 208 12.10 -22.41 -9.33
CA THR A 208 11.70 -21.74 -8.07
C THR A 208 10.55 -20.75 -8.29
N VAL A 209 10.56 -19.98 -9.37
CA VAL A 209 9.46 -19.08 -9.75
C VAL A 209 8.18 -19.86 -10.01
N LYS A 210 8.26 -20.98 -10.75
CA LYS A 210 7.10 -21.85 -11.00
C LYS A 210 6.52 -22.40 -9.69
N ARG A 211 7.37 -22.96 -8.83
CA ARG A 211 6.96 -23.49 -7.51
C ARG A 211 6.33 -22.41 -6.63
N ARG A 212 6.87 -21.20 -6.65
CA ARG A 212 6.27 -20.06 -5.94
C ARG A 212 4.86 -19.75 -6.47
N GLY A 213 4.67 -19.73 -7.79
CA GLY A 213 3.36 -19.52 -8.40
C GLY A 213 2.32 -20.59 -8.00
N GLU A 214 2.75 -21.86 -7.92
CA GLU A 214 1.92 -22.98 -7.44
C GLU A 214 1.54 -22.80 -5.96
N LEU A 215 2.48 -22.38 -5.11
CA LEU A 215 2.19 -22.13 -3.69
C LEU A 215 1.28 -20.92 -3.49
N GLU A 216 1.44 -19.86 -4.28
CA GLU A 216 0.57 -18.68 -4.23
C GLU A 216 -0.87 -19.01 -4.65
N SER A 217 -1.06 -19.87 -5.66
CA SER A 217 -2.39 -20.30 -6.08
C SER A 217 -3.06 -21.17 -5.01
N LEU A 218 -2.30 -22.10 -4.41
CA LEU A 218 -2.77 -22.94 -3.30
C LEU A 218 -3.15 -22.10 -2.07
N TYR A 219 -2.34 -21.10 -1.72
CA TYR A 219 -2.63 -20.19 -0.62
C TYR A 219 -3.93 -19.42 -0.85
N LYS A 220 -4.13 -18.86 -2.07
CA LYS A 220 -5.36 -18.16 -2.43
C LYS A 220 -6.58 -19.07 -2.38
N LEU A 221 -6.46 -20.33 -2.79
CA LEU A 221 -7.52 -21.32 -2.70
C LEU A 221 -7.91 -21.55 -1.23
N HIS A 222 -6.96 -21.87 -0.37
CA HIS A 222 -7.21 -22.13 1.05
C HIS A 222 -7.73 -20.88 1.79
N GLU A 223 -7.26 -19.69 1.45
CA GLU A 223 -7.80 -18.45 2.00
C GLU A 223 -9.29 -18.28 1.62
N GLY A 224 -9.65 -18.61 0.38
CA GLY A 224 -11.03 -18.63 -0.10
C GLY A 224 -11.90 -19.64 0.65
N GLU A 225 -11.43 -20.87 0.79
CA GLU A 225 -12.09 -21.94 1.55
C GLU A 225 -12.29 -21.55 3.01
N MET A 226 -11.27 -20.98 3.65
CA MET A 226 -11.34 -20.55 5.04
C MET A 226 -12.34 -19.40 5.23
N ARG A 227 -12.39 -18.44 4.30
CA ARG A 227 -13.42 -17.38 4.30
C ARG A 227 -14.82 -17.97 4.15
N ALA A 228 -15.02 -18.89 3.21
CA ALA A 228 -16.31 -19.56 3.00
C ALA A 228 -16.75 -20.40 4.22
N TRP A 229 -15.80 -21.05 4.90
CA TRP A 229 -16.07 -21.80 6.12
C TRP A 229 -16.51 -20.88 7.28
N LEU A 230 -15.84 -19.74 7.44
CA LEU A 230 -16.19 -18.75 8.45
C LEU A 230 -17.56 -18.12 8.19
N THR A 231 -17.91 -17.83 6.93
CA THR A 231 -19.25 -17.34 6.59
C THR A 231 -20.31 -18.40 6.86
N PHE A 232 -20.08 -19.65 6.42
CA PHE A 232 -20.97 -20.78 6.71
C PHE A 232 -21.22 -20.97 8.21
N LYS A 233 -20.16 -20.95 9.04
CA LYS A 233 -20.31 -21.03 10.50
C LYS A 233 -21.14 -19.90 11.08
N LYS A 234 -20.90 -18.65 10.64
CA LYS A 234 -21.66 -17.48 11.09
C LYS A 234 -23.13 -17.59 10.71
N GLU A 235 -23.44 -17.98 9.47
CA GLU A 235 -24.81 -18.16 9.00
C GLU A 235 -25.53 -19.29 9.74
N ARG A 236 -24.86 -20.42 9.93
CA ARG A 236 -25.40 -21.56 10.70
C ARG A 236 -25.70 -21.15 12.14
N ALA A 237 -24.80 -20.45 12.81
CA ALA A 237 -25.02 -19.95 14.17
C ALA A 237 -26.19 -18.95 14.23
N ALA A 238 -26.30 -18.04 13.26
CA ALA A 238 -27.41 -17.09 13.17
C ALA A 238 -28.76 -17.80 12.95
N ARG A 239 -28.78 -18.84 12.10
CA ARG A 239 -29.97 -19.67 11.88
C ARG A 239 -30.39 -20.40 13.15
N LEU A 240 -29.46 -21.07 13.83
CA LEU A 240 -29.75 -21.78 15.09
C LEU A 240 -30.30 -20.82 16.16
N ALA A 241 -29.66 -19.65 16.31
CA ALA A 241 -30.12 -18.62 17.25
C ALA A 241 -31.53 -18.11 16.91
N ARG A 242 -31.88 -18.02 15.63
CA ARG A 242 -33.23 -17.65 15.18
C ARG A 242 -34.24 -18.74 15.51
N GLU A 243 -33.93 -19.99 15.21
CA GLU A 243 -34.79 -21.15 15.53
C GLU A 243 -35.03 -21.25 17.05
N ASP A 244 -34.00 -21.07 17.88
CA ASP A 244 -34.13 -21.09 19.34
C ASP A 244 -34.97 -19.93 19.88
N ARG A 245 -34.87 -18.74 19.27
CA ARG A 245 -35.74 -17.60 19.62
C ARG A 245 -37.20 -17.90 19.27
N LEU A 246 -37.44 -18.50 18.11
CA LEU A 246 -38.79 -18.89 17.67
C LEU A 246 -39.37 -19.98 18.57
N ARG A 247 -38.60 -21.03 18.89
CA ARG A 247 -39.02 -22.08 19.84
C ARG A 247 -39.37 -21.50 21.20
N ARG A 248 -38.49 -20.66 21.79
CA ARG A 248 -38.77 -19.99 23.07
C ARG A 248 -40.00 -19.09 23.02
N ALA A 249 -40.22 -18.37 21.92
CA ALA A 249 -41.42 -17.57 21.74
C ALA A 249 -42.68 -18.45 21.66
N ALA A 250 -42.64 -19.53 20.88
CA ALA A 250 -43.74 -20.48 20.76
C ALA A 250 -44.07 -21.13 22.11
N THR A 251 -43.06 -21.60 22.87
CA THR A 251 -43.27 -22.16 24.21
C THR A 251 -43.93 -21.16 25.15
N ARG A 252 -43.52 -19.87 25.12
CA ARG A 252 -44.15 -18.82 25.93
C ARG A 252 -45.61 -18.60 25.54
N VAL A 253 -45.91 -18.53 24.24
CA VAL A 253 -47.29 -18.37 23.74
C VAL A 253 -48.14 -19.59 24.12
N GLN A 254 -47.61 -20.80 23.94
CA GLN A 254 -48.28 -22.05 24.30
C GLN A 254 -48.56 -22.14 25.81
N ALA A 255 -47.58 -21.82 26.65
CA ALA A 255 -47.73 -21.80 28.10
C ALA A 255 -48.74 -20.74 28.55
N TRP A 256 -48.67 -19.54 27.96
CA TRP A 256 -49.64 -18.48 28.20
C TRP A 256 -51.05 -18.92 27.81
N TRP A 257 -51.22 -19.50 26.62
CA TRP A 257 -52.52 -19.98 26.14
C TRP A 257 -53.08 -21.08 27.01
N ARG A 258 -52.28 -22.09 27.38
CA ARG A 258 -52.69 -23.13 28.35
C ARG A 258 -53.15 -22.51 29.67
N GLY A 259 -52.44 -21.52 30.20
CA GLY A 259 -52.85 -20.78 31.39
C GLY A 259 -54.16 -20.00 31.20
N VAL A 260 -54.38 -19.39 30.03
CA VAL A 260 -55.62 -18.69 29.67
C VAL A 260 -56.79 -19.66 29.56
N MET A 261 -56.61 -20.83 28.94
CA MET A 261 -57.64 -21.87 28.82
C MET A 261 -58.15 -22.31 30.20
N VAL A 262 -57.23 -22.52 31.16
CA VAL A 262 -57.60 -22.87 32.55
C VAL A 262 -58.30 -21.71 33.24
N ARG A 263 -57.71 -20.50 33.24
CA ARG A 263 -58.28 -19.34 33.96
C ARG A 263 -59.64 -18.88 33.43
N ARG A 264 -59.86 -18.99 32.11
CA ARG A 264 -61.15 -18.62 31.47
C ARG A 264 -62.11 -19.80 31.32
N ALA A 265 -61.69 -21.00 31.75
CA ALA A 265 -62.45 -22.26 31.66
C ALA A 265 -62.98 -22.52 30.24
N ILE A 266 -62.06 -22.51 29.27
CA ILE A 266 -62.35 -22.72 27.85
C ILE A 266 -62.11 -24.20 27.51
N GLY A 267 -62.93 -24.79 26.62
CA GLY A 267 -62.75 -26.16 26.13
C GLY A 267 -62.96 -27.23 27.20
N THR A 268 -62.02 -28.18 27.31
CA THR A 268 -62.07 -29.31 28.28
C THR A 268 -62.10 -28.87 29.74
N PHE A 269 -61.73 -27.62 30.05
CA PHE A 269 -61.71 -27.07 31.40
C PHE A 269 -63.01 -26.35 31.80
N ARG A 270 -64.08 -26.46 31.02
CA ARG A 270 -65.36 -25.78 31.27
C ARG A 270 -65.98 -26.14 32.64
N TYR A 271 -65.72 -27.35 33.13
CA TYR A 271 -66.20 -27.82 34.43
C TYR A 271 -65.68 -26.98 35.61
N LEU A 272 -64.47 -26.40 35.50
CA LEU A 272 -63.89 -25.53 36.54
C LEU A 272 -64.66 -24.21 36.72
N ARG A 273 -65.42 -23.77 35.72
CA ARG A 273 -66.29 -22.58 35.82
C ARG A 273 -67.41 -22.79 36.86
N ASN A 274 -67.90 -24.03 36.97
CA ASN A 274 -69.01 -24.38 37.85
C ASN A 274 -68.52 -24.65 39.28
N VAL A 275 -67.31 -25.17 39.47
CA VAL A 275 -66.70 -25.39 40.80
C VAL A 275 -66.51 -24.07 41.57
N LYS A 276 -66.18 -22.97 40.87
CA LYS A 276 -66.01 -21.66 41.52
C LYS A 276 -67.33 -21.04 42.01
N LYS A 277 -68.49 -21.46 41.48
CA LYS A 277 -69.80 -21.03 41.99
C LYS A 277 -70.20 -21.72 43.30
N ASN A 278 -69.61 -22.88 43.62
CA ASN A 278 -70.01 -23.72 44.75
C ASN A 278 -68.98 -23.73 45.90
N MET A 279 -67.98 -22.84 45.91
CA MET A 279 -67.05 -22.77 47.05
C MET A 279 -67.61 -21.81 48.13
N PRO A 280 -67.88 -22.27 49.37
CA PRO A 280 -68.32 -21.41 50.45
C PRO A 280 -67.19 -20.44 50.84
N LYS A 281 -67.52 -19.16 51.04
CA LYS A 281 -66.58 -18.15 51.54
C LYS A 281 -66.02 -18.58 52.89
N SER A 282 -64.81 -19.12 52.95
CA SER A 282 -64.13 -19.27 54.24
C SER A 282 -63.66 -17.90 54.72
N LYS A 283 -64.09 -17.55 55.94
CA LYS A 283 -63.74 -16.34 56.67
C LYS A 283 -62.23 -16.30 56.91
N LYS A 284 -61.60 -15.16 56.60
CA LYS A 284 -60.29 -14.79 57.15
C LYS A 284 -60.47 -14.33 58.60
N LYS A 285 -59.56 -14.75 59.48
CA LYS A 285 -59.20 -14.01 60.71
C LYS A 285 -58.73 -12.61 60.34
#